data_AF-A0A6A4QFK1-F1
#
_entry.id   AF-A0A6A4QFK1-F1
#
_cell.length_a   1.000
_cell.length_b   1.000
_cell.length_c   1.000
_cell.angle_alpha   90.00
_cell.angle_beta   90.00
_cell.angle_gamma   90.00
#
_symmetry.space_group_name_H-M   'P 1'
#
loop_
_entity.id
_entity.type
_entity.pdbx_description
1 polymer ?
#
loop_
_entity_poly.entity_id
_entity_poly.type
_entity_poly.pdbx_seq_one_letter_code
_entity_poly.pdbx_strand_id
1 'polypeptide(L)'
;MRIRYGHFFYRFPNGESAADVYDRITGFRETLRTDISLGRFQPPGENETDMNLVIVSHGLTLGVFLMRWYKWTVQQFEGFVIIHPYIK
;
A
#
# COMPACT_ATOMS: atom_id res chain seq x y z
N MET A 1 -20.40 14.33 -5.16
CA MET A 1 -20.24 12.86 -5.33
C MET A 1 -19.05 12.30 -4.56
N ARG A 2 -17.82 12.83 -4.73
CA ARG A 2 -16.64 12.39 -3.94
C ARG A 2 -16.77 12.56 -2.42
N ILE A 3 -17.38 13.66 -1.98
CA ILE A 3 -17.57 13.99 -0.56
C ILE A 3 -18.54 13.00 0.14
N ARG A 4 -19.39 12.29 -0.62
CA ARG A 4 -20.40 11.37 -0.07
C ARG A 4 -19.88 9.95 0.21
N TYR A 5 -18.82 9.53 -0.47
CA TYR A 5 -18.29 8.16 -0.39
C TYR A 5 -16.84 8.09 0.12
N GLY A 6 -16.16 9.22 0.29
CA GLY A 6 -14.74 9.25 0.68
C GLY A 6 -13.80 8.98 -0.50
N HIS A 7 -12.54 9.37 -0.36
CA HIS A 7 -11.51 9.16 -1.38
C HIS A 7 -11.18 7.67 -1.54
N PHE A 8 -11.39 6.86 -0.50
CA PHE A 8 -11.06 5.45 -0.55
C PHE A 8 -12.03 4.64 -1.43
N PHE A 9 -13.34 4.88 -1.29
CA PHE A 9 -14.38 4.13 -2.01
C PHE A 9 -14.83 4.79 -3.32
N TYR A 10 -14.45 6.05 -3.57
CA TYR A 10 -14.82 6.69 -4.82
C TYR A 10 -14.12 6.05 -6.01
N ARG A 11 -14.91 5.60 -6.99
CA ARG A 11 -14.44 5.03 -8.25
C ARG A 11 -14.75 5.98 -9.40
N PHE A 12 -13.77 6.26 -10.25
CA PHE A 12 -14.00 7.01 -11.47
C PHE A 12 -14.77 6.16 -12.51
N PRO A 13 -15.57 6.79 -13.40
CA PRO A 13 -16.12 6.09 -14.56
C PRO A 13 -15.01 5.42 -15.36
N ASN A 14 -15.11 4.11 -15.58
CA ASN A 14 -14.08 3.26 -16.22
C ASN A 14 -12.70 3.26 -15.55
N GLY A 15 -12.60 3.78 -14.32
CA GLY A 15 -11.37 3.81 -13.55
C GLY A 15 -11.41 2.89 -12.35
N GLU A 16 -10.47 3.11 -11.45
CA GLU A 16 -10.29 2.34 -10.21
C GLU A 16 -10.54 3.24 -8.98
N SER A 17 -10.87 2.59 -7.87
CA SER A 17 -10.92 3.18 -6.53
C SER A 17 -9.68 2.77 -5.73
N ALA A 18 -9.42 3.45 -4.61
CA ALA A 18 -8.32 3.04 -3.73
C ALA A 18 -8.59 1.66 -3.08
N ALA A 19 -9.86 1.27 -2.94
CA ALA A 19 -10.24 -0.08 -2.52
C ALA A 19 -9.79 -1.16 -3.52
N ASP A 20 -9.97 -0.92 -4.82
CA ASP A 20 -9.47 -1.85 -5.86
C ASP A 20 -7.93 -2.01 -5.78
N VAL A 21 -7.23 -0.92 -5.45
CA VAL A 21 -5.77 -0.93 -5.23
C VAL A 21 -5.40 -1.66 -3.93
N TYR A 22 -6.21 -1.53 -2.88
CA TYR A 22 -5.99 -2.17 -1.57
C TYR A 22 -6.01 -3.70 -1.68
N ASP A 23 -6.92 -4.25 -2.47
CA ASP A 23 -6.99 -5.69 -2.71
C ASP A 23 -5.72 -6.21 -3.39
N ARG A 24 -5.20 -5.49 -4.39
CA ARG A 24 -3.93 -5.86 -5.05
C ARG A 24 -2.73 -5.76 -4.12
N ILE A 25 -2.69 -4.71 -3.31
CA ILE A 25 -1.63 -4.50 -2.31
C ILE A 25 -1.65 -5.59 -1.24
N THR A 26 -2.83 -6.12 -0.90
CA THR A 26 -2.95 -7.24 0.03
C THR A 26 -2.22 -8.47 -0.47
N GLY A 27 -2.44 -8.86 -1.73
CA GLY A 27 -1.71 -9.97 -2.36
C GLY A 27 -0.21 -9.70 -2.45
N PHE A 28 0.20 -8.50 -2.88
CA PHE A 28 1.61 -8.13 -2.93
C PHE A 28 2.32 -8.27 -1.57
N ARG A 29 1.69 -7.78 -0.49
CA ARG A 29 2.26 -7.85 0.87
C ARG A 29 2.49 -9.30 1.33
N GLU A 30 1.57 -10.20 1.01
CA GLU A 30 1.66 -11.62 1.39
C GLU A 30 2.79 -12.33 0.67
N THR A 31 2.90 -12.10 -0.65
CA THR A 31 4.02 -12.61 -1.45
C THR A 31 5.34 -12.04 -0.95
N LEU A 32 5.42 -10.73 -0.72
CA LEU A 32 6.63 -10.07 -0.22
C LEU A 32 7.11 -10.67 1.11
N ARG A 33 6.21 -10.83 2.08
CA ARG A 33 6.54 -11.43 3.38
C ARG A 33 7.03 -12.87 3.22
N THR A 34 6.41 -13.63 2.33
CA THR A 34 6.77 -15.01 2.04
C THR A 34 8.15 -15.08 1.41
N ASP A 35 8.42 -14.26 0.40
CA ASP A 35 9.73 -14.21 -0.28
C ASP A 35 10.86 -13.80 0.67
N ILE A 36 10.61 -12.85 1.58
CA ILE A 36 11.55 -12.49 2.65
C ILE A 36 11.82 -13.69 3.56
N SER A 37 10.76 -14.40 4.00
CA SER A 37 10.92 -15.57 4.87
C SER A 37 11.61 -16.76 4.23
N LEU A 38 11.54 -16.88 2.90
CA LEU A 38 12.22 -17.91 2.12
C LEU A 38 13.66 -17.55 1.76
N GLY A 39 14.15 -16.37 2.14
CA GLY A 39 15.50 -15.91 1.77
C GLY A 39 15.66 -15.66 0.27
N ARG A 40 14.57 -15.43 -0.48
CA ARG A 40 14.62 -15.27 -1.96
C ARG A 40 15.48 -14.09 -2.42
N PHE A 41 15.65 -13.09 -1.57
CA PHE A 41 16.43 -11.89 -1.86
C PHE A 41 17.88 -11.98 -1.35
N GLN A 42 18.31 -13.14 -0.89
CA GLN A 42 19.63 -13.37 -0.30
C GLN A 42 20.45 -14.38 -1.11
N PRO A 43 21.80 -14.36 -0.97
CA PRO A 43 22.65 -15.39 -1.52
C PRO A 43 22.27 -16.80 -1.01
N PRO A 44 22.46 -17.86 -1.82
CA PRO A 44 22.23 -19.23 -1.38
C PRO A 44 23.02 -19.56 -0.12
N GLY A 45 22.33 -19.99 0.93
CA GLY A 45 22.94 -20.37 2.22
C GLY A 45 22.81 -19.30 3.32
N GLU A 46 22.36 -18.10 2.98
CA GLU A 46 22.03 -17.04 3.93
C GLU A 46 20.50 -16.95 4.10
N ASN A 47 20.04 -16.93 5.36
CA ASN A 47 18.61 -16.84 5.71
C ASN A 47 18.42 -15.81 6.85
N GLU A 48 19.00 -14.63 6.68
CA GLU A 48 18.79 -13.52 7.60
C GLU A 48 17.45 -12.85 7.35
N THR A 49 16.69 -12.58 8.40
CA THR A 49 15.40 -11.89 8.27
C THR A 49 15.53 -10.38 8.40
N ASP A 50 16.71 -9.90 8.78
CA ASP A 50 17.02 -8.48 8.92
C ASP A 50 17.55 -7.94 7.58
N MET A 51 16.66 -7.33 6.80
CA MET A 51 17.02 -6.76 5.50
C MET A 51 16.33 -5.43 5.25
N ASN A 52 17.02 -4.57 4.51
CA ASN A 52 16.48 -3.29 4.07
C ASN A 52 15.69 -3.48 2.77
N LEU A 53 14.42 -3.09 2.78
CA LEU A 53 13.55 -3.11 1.60
C LEU A 53 13.30 -1.68 1.11
N VAL A 54 13.51 -1.44 -0.19
CA VAL A 54 13.16 -0.19 -0.86
C VAL A 54 12.00 -0.44 -1.82
N ILE A 55 10.88 0.24 -1.60
CA ILE A 55 9.69 0.16 -2.45
C ILE A 55 9.55 1.47 -3.23
N VAL A 56 9.56 1.38 -4.56
CA VAL A 56 9.33 2.52 -5.46
C VAL A 56 7.95 2.37 -6.12
N SER A 57 7.09 3.37 -5.95
CA SER A 57 5.73 3.35 -6.49
C SER A 57 5.14 4.77 -6.62
N HIS A 58 3.84 4.87 -6.88
CA HIS A 58 3.10 6.12 -6.97
C HIS A 58 2.47 6.52 -5.62
N GLY A 59 2.18 7.81 -5.42
CA GLY A 59 1.70 8.35 -4.14
C GLY A 59 0.46 7.65 -3.57
N LEU A 60 -0.57 7.40 -4.40
CA LEU A 60 -1.77 6.68 -3.97
C LEU A 60 -1.44 5.25 -3.54
N THR A 61 -0.66 4.53 -4.36
CA THR A 61 -0.27 3.14 -4.09
C THR A 61 0.55 3.02 -2.81
N LEU A 62 1.50 3.95 -2.57
CA LEU A 62 2.25 4.01 -1.31
C LEU A 62 1.33 4.29 -0.12
N GLY A 63 0.41 5.24 -0.24
CA GLY A 63 -0.57 5.51 0.82
C GLY A 63 -1.40 4.27 1.16
N VAL A 64 -1.89 3.55 0.14
CA VAL A 64 -2.67 2.31 0.30
C VAL A 64 -1.81 1.18 0.89
N PHE A 65 -0.54 1.09 0.49
CA PHE A 65 0.43 0.18 1.10
C PHE A 65 0.59 0.44 2.60
N LEU A 66 0.80 1.69 3.01
CA LEU A 66 0.92 2.06 4.42
C LEU A 66 -0.38 1.75 5.19
N MET A 67 -1.54 2.03 4.59
CA MET A 67 -2.82 1.65 5.18
C MET A 67 -2.91 0.15 5.45
N ARG A 68 -2.52 -0.69 4.47
CA ARG A 68 -2.50 -2.14 4.64
C ARG A 68 -1.45 -2.60 5.65
N TRP A 69 -0.28 -1.99 5.65
CA TRP A 69 0.86 -2.36 6.49
C TRP A 69 0.61 -2.07 7.97
N TYR A 70 0.18 -0.85 8.28
CA TYR A 70 -0.10 -0.40 9.64
C TYR A 70 -1.53 -0.68 10.09
N LYS A 71 -2.34 -1.33 9.24
CA LYS A 71 -3.75 -1.62 9.50
C LYS A 71 -4.56 -0.35 9.83
N TRP A 72 -4.27 0.74 9.12
CA TRP A 72 -5.00 1.99 9.31
C TRP A 72 -6.45 1.86 8.89
N THR A 73 -7.32 2.58 9.59
CA THR A 73 -8.72 2.75 9.18
C THR A 73 -8.80 3.62 7.94
N VAL A 74 -9.94 3.57 7.24
CA VAL A 74 -10.21 4.44 6.09
C VAL A 74 -10.06 5.91 6.48
N GLN A 75 -10.53 6.31 7.66
CA GLN A 75 -10.43 7.68 8.16
C GLN A 75 -8.97 8.12 8.37
N GLN A 76 -8.11 7.23 8.88
CA GLN A 76 -6.69 7.52 9.06
C GLN A 76 -5.97 7.66 7.72
N PHE A 77 -6.27 6.77 6.76
CA PHE A 77 -5.75 6.86 5.40
C PHE A 77 -6.19 8.15 4.70
N GLU A 78 -7.47 8.48 4.76
CA GLU A 78 -8.00 9.71 4.17
C GLU A 78 -7.43 10.95 4.84
N GLY A 79 -7.26 10.93 6.16
CA GLY A 79 -6.50 11.93 6.90
C GLY A 79 -5.13 12.13 6.25
N PHE A 80 -4.30 11.09 6.21
CA PHE A 80 -2.95 11.14 5.63
C PHE A 80 -2.90 11.65 4.19
N VAL A 81 -3.78 11.16 3.31
CA VAL A 81 -3.83 11.55 1.89
C VAL A 81 -4.32 12.98 1.71
N ILE A 82 -5.21 13.50 2.59
CA ILE A 82 -5.77 14.86 2.51
C ILE A 82 -4.81 15.92 3.09
N ILE A 83 -3.92 15.58 4.02
CA ILE A 83 -2.89 16.53 4.52
C ILE A 83 -1.71 16.67 3.54
N HIS A 84 -1.40 15.62 2.78
CA HIS A 84 -0.27 15.63 1.84
C HIS A 84 -0.47 16.21 0.42
N PRO A 85 -1.64 16.65 -0.07
CA PRO A 85 -1.78 17.29 -1.39
C PRO A 85 -1.33 18.76 -1.39
N TYR A 86 -0.96 19.32 -0.22
CA TYR A 86 -0.47 20.70 -0.06
C TYR A 86 1.05 20.82 0.00
N ILE A 87 1.79 19.72 -0.14
CA ILE A 87 3.24 19.75 -0.31
C ILE A 87 3.52 19.51 -1.80
N LYS A 88 3.71 20.61 -2.53
CA LYS A 88 4.38 20.66 -3.83
C LYS A 88 5.85 20.96 -3.62
#